data_AF-A0A344UCB0-F1
#
_entry.id   AF-A0A344UCB0-F1
#
_cell.length_a   1.000
_cell.length_b   1.000
_cell.length_c   1.000
_cell.angle_alpha   90.00
_cell.angle_beta   90.00
_cell.angle_gamma   90.00
#
_symmetry.space_group_name_H-M   'P 1'
#
loop_
_entity.id
_entity.type
_entity.pdbx_description
1 polymer ?
#
loop_
_entity_poly.entity_id
_entity_poly.type
_entity_poly.pdbx_seq_one_letter_code
_entity_poly.pdbx_strand_id
1 'polypeptide(L)'
;MQLRLFLLSLPACLLLPLFFATAEPSGRLVFLSGCVSGVAALLCHQWLRQLFLLRPLRLLESALDDMMGVPVDLSRSLPPLSAQHPLHPTVAKLNQLLARANASFHNVAGASVRLMPMAQELTDTYSTMLQKSLLQANHGKVLLEAINTMMAQTQVLQDGLGEISAAIAHAHQDMQENREATLAVINGVTEVAKLLDRSMREVTALLDASGQIGSILDNIKDIADQTNLLALNAAIEAARAGEMGRGFAVVADEVRKLAQNTQQATRDIQAIMQQVQQNTAKVSDSMQASNARADAAAAEASRSREQLDKITSAMSEINHASQGIATAVTEQHATVQASKTSGDILIQLNQDALDSGRILSVSPEDLRKLAAKLKENLADFRTGDAMDNDRRRNIARTQELELAAIKGSDASGDIELF
;
A
#
# COMPACT_ATOMS: atom_id res chain seq x y z
N MET A 1 -31.81 80.82 -20.99
CA MET A 1 -32.69 81.77 -21.70
C MET A 1 -32.74 83.16 -21.03
N GLN A 2 -32.77 83.25 -19.69
CA GLN A 2 -32.84 84.54 -18.99
C GLN A 2 -31.58 85.44 -19.11
N LEU A 3 -30.37 84.88 -19.21
CA LEU A 3 -29.15 85.67 -19.40
C LEU A 3 -29.07 86.34 -20.79
N ARG A 4 -29.59 85.68 -21.83
CA ARG A 4 -29.65 86.23 -23.19
C ARG A 4 -30.68 87.34 -23.29
N LEU A 5 -31.83 87.23 -22.63
CA LEU A 5 -32.81 88.32 -22.55
C LEU A 5 -32.27 89.53 -21.77
N PHE A 6 -31.48 89.31 -20.71
CA PHE A 6 -30.91 90.40 -19.92
C PHE A 6 -29.81 91.15 -20.69
N LEU A 7 -28.94 90.44 -21.42
CA LEU A 7 -27.89 91.05 -22.26
C LEU A 7 -28.43 91.75 -23.52
N LEU A 8 -29.52 91.26 -24.12
CA LEU A 8 -30.14 91.90 -25.29
C LEU A 8 -30.95 93.17 -24.97
N SER A 9 -31.31 93.42 -23.71
CA SER A 9 -32.07 94.62 -23.31
C SER A 9 -31.23 95.90 -23.21
N LEU A 10 -29.90 95.77 -23.19
CA LEU A 10 -28.95 96.86 -22.99
C LEU A 10 -28.85 97.85 -24.17
N PRO A 11 -28.80 97.43 -25.45
CA PRO A 11 -28.84 98.37 -26.57
C PRO A 11 -30.22 99.02 -26.76
N ALA A 12 -31.30 98.34 -26.35
CA ALA A 12 -32.67 98.84 -26.52
C ALA A 12 -32.99 100.02 -25.58
N CYS A 13 -32.50 100.00 -24.33
CA CYS A 13 -32.70 101.12 -23.40
C CYS A 13 -31.80 102.34 -23.70
N LEU A 14 -30.64 102.13 -24.33
CA LEU A 14 -29.72 103.21 -24.74
C LEU A 14 -30.19 103.96 -26.01
N LEU A 15 -31.00 103.33 -26.87
CA LEU A 15 -31.49 103.93 -28.12
C LEU A 15 -32.80 104.72 -27.98
N LEU A 16 -33.59 104.47 -26.93
CA LEU A 16 -34.86 105.17 -26.66
C LEU A 16 -34.75 106.71 -26.50
N PRO A 17 -33.74 107.28 -25.79
CA PRO A 17 -33.63 108.74 -25.66
C PRO A 17 -33.10 109.44 -26.92
N LEU A 18 -32.41 108.73 -27.82
CA LEU A 18 -31.94 109.27 -29.11
C LEU A 18 -33.08 109.47 -30.10
N PHE A 19 -34.13 108.64 -30.03
CA PHE A 19 -35.27 108.73 -30.95
C PHE A 19 -36.23 109.89 -30.62
N PHE A 20 -36.30 110.30 -29.35
CA PHE A 20 -37.17 111.40 -28.90
C PHE A 20 -36.54 112.81 -29.03
N ALA A 21 -35.25 112.91 -29.37
CA ALA A 21 -34.53 114.19 -29.44
C ALA A 21 -34.75 114.98 -30.74
N THR A 22 -35.47 114.43 -31.72
CA THR A 22 -35.68 115.06 -33.04
C THR A 22 -37.02 115.79 -33.18
N ALA A 23 -37.83 115.89 -32.12
CA ALA A 23 -39.10 116.60 -32.12
C ALA A 23 -39.21 117.64 -30.98
N GLU A 24 -39.21 118.92 -31.37
CA GLU A 24 -39.59 120.14 -30.60
C GLU A 24 -38.61 120.78 -29.57
N PRO A 25 -38.69 122.13 -29.35
CA PRO A 25 -37.67 122.92 -28.66
C PRO A 25 -37.72 122.84 -27.11
N SER A 26 -38.44 121.88 -26.55
CA SER A 26 -38.43 121.51 -25.11
C SER A 26 -37.50 120.31 -24.80
N GLY A 27 -36.58 119.97 -25.72
CA GLY A 27 -35.76 118.74 -25.67
C GLY A 27 -34.66 118.66 -24.60
N ARG A 28 -34.30 119.73 -23.88
CA ARG A 28 -33.18 119.68 -22.90
C ARG A 28 -33.50 118.91 -21.61
N LEU A 29 -34.73 118.99 -21.10
CA LEU A 29 -35.13 118.28 -19.87
C LEU A 29 -35.36 116.79 -20.11
N VAL A 30 -35.87 116.41 -21.29
CA VAL A 30 -36.09 115.01 -21.69
C VAL A 30 -34.76 114.28 -21.94
N PHE A 31 -33.76 114.98 -22.51
CA PHE A 31 -32.44 114.40 -22.72
C PHE A 31 -31.69 114.15 -21.39
N LEU A 32 -31.78 115.09 -20.43
CA LEU A 32 -31.16 114.95 -19.10
C LEU A 32 -31.80 113.81 -18.28
N SER A 33 -33.12 113.65 -18.30
CA SER A 33 -33.79 112.54 -17.59
C SER A 33 -33.50 111.18 -18.23
N GLY A 34 -33.34 111.12 -19.55
CA GLY A 34 -32.91 109.93 -20.29
C GLY A 34 -31.47 109.50 -19.97
N CYS A 35 -30.54 110.45 -19.82
CA CYS A 35 -29.17 110.14 -19.40
C CYS A 35 -29.10 109.63 -17.95
N VAL A 36 -29.85 110.23 -17.02
CA VAL A 36 -29.88 109.79 -15.61
C VAL A 36 -30.49 108.39 -15.47
N SER A 37 -31.59 108.09 -16.17
CA SER A 37 -32.18 106.75 -16.17
C SER A 37 -31.27 105.72 -16.82
N GLY A 38 -30.54 106.08 -17.88
CA GLY A 38 -29.52 105.23 -18.49
C GLY A 38 -28.35 104.90 -17.55
N VAL A 39 -27.84 105.90 -16.81
CA VAL A 39 -26.78 105.67 -15.81
C VAL A 39 -27.30 104.85 -14.62
N ALA A 40 -28.51 105.11 -14.14
CA ALA A 40 -29.13 104.31 -13.08
C ALA A 40 -29.37 102.85 -13.53
N ALA A 41 -29.79 102.63 -14.78
CA ALA A 41 -29.93 101.29 -15.36
C ALA A 41 -28.58 100.59 -15.50
N LEU A 42 -27.52 101.29 -15.90
CA LEU A 42 -26.16 100.75 -15.96
C LEU A 42 -25.61 100.39 -14.58
N LEU A 43 -25.79 101.26 -13.58
CA LEU A 43 -25.38 101.00 -12.19
C LEU A 43 -26.18 99.85 -11.57
N CYS A 44 -27.50 99.81 -11.80
CA CYS A 44 -28.36 98.71 -11.36
C CYS A 44 -27.97 97.39 -12.04
N HIS A 45 -27.69 97.40 -13.34
CA HIS A 45 -27.19 96.25 -14.08
C HIS A 45 -25.81 95.79 -13.57
N GLN A 46 -24.89 96.73 -13.31
CA GLN A 46 -23.56 96.43 -12.78
C GLN A 46 -23.65 95.90 -11.34
N TRP A 47 -24.58 96.41 -10.53
CA TRP A 47 -24.86 95.93 -9.17
C TRP A 47 -25.50 94.53 -9.19
N LEU A 48 -26.50 94.28 -10.04
CA LEU A 48 -27.08 92.95 -10.27
C LEU A 48 -26.02 91.96 -10.78
N ARG A 49 -25.13 92.36 -11.70
CA ARG A 49 -24.01 91.53 -12.17
C ARG A 49 -23.02 91.23 -11.04
N GLN A 50 -22.70 92.21 -10.18
CA GLN A 50 -21.85 91.96 -9.03
C GLN A 50 -22.48 91.01 -8.01
N LEU A 51 -23.78 91.16 -7.73
CA LEU A 51 -24.50 90.37 -6.73
C LEU A 51 -24.80 88.94 -7.21
N PHE A 52 -25.25 88.78 -8.46
CA PHE A 52 -25.70 87.49 -9.00
C PHE A 52 -24.64 86.71 -9.80
N LEU A 53 -23.53 87.32 -10.23
CA LEU A 53 -22.47 86.60 -10.97
C LEU A 53 -21.13 86.63 -10.23
N LEU A 54 -20.62 87.82 -9.88
CA LEU A 54 -19.24 87.95 -9.38
C LEU A 54 -19.07 87.46 -7.93
N ARG A 55 -20.02 87.73 -7.03
CA ARG A 55 -19.94 87.25 -5.64
C ARG A 55 -20.00 85.71 -5.52
N PRO A 56 -20.97 85.01 -6.16
CA PRO A 56 -21.02 83.55 -6.16
C PRO A 56 -19.78 82.91 -6.79
N LEU A 57 -19.22 83.52 -7.84
CA LEU A 57 -17.99 83.03 -8.47
C LEU A 57 -16.78 83.17 -7.55
N ARG A 58 -16.65 84.28 -6.80
CA ARG A 58 -15.59 84.43 -5.79
C ARG A 58 -15.74 83.47 -4.61
N LEU A 59 -16.98 83.18 -4.19
CA LEU A 59 -17.24 82.16 -3.16
C LEU A 59 -16.94 80.75 -3.66
N LEU A 60 -17.21 80.47 -4.93
CA LEU A 60 -16.84 79.22 -5.59
C LEU A 60 -15.32 79.09 -5.72
N GLU A 61 -14.63 80.16 -6.12
CA GLU A 61 -13.17 80.26 -6.19
C GLU A 61 -12.54 80.02 -4.83
N SER A 62 -12.99 80.72 -3.78
CA SER A 62 -12.47 80.50 -2.42
C SER A 62 -12.76 79.09 -1.90
N ALA A 63 -13.94 78.53 -2.19
CA ALA A 63 -14.27 77.16 -1.80
C ALA A 63 -13.42 76.13 -2.55
N LEU A 64 -13.07 76.40 -3.81
CA LEU A 64 -12.15 75.56 -4.58
C LEU A 64 -10.71 75.70 -4.09
N ASP A 65 -10.23 76.89 -3.76
CA ASP A 65 -8.91 77.11 -3.17
C ASP A 65 -8.76 76.38 -1.83
N ASP A 66 -9.79 76.44 -0.98
CA ASP A 66 -9.85 75.69 0.28
C ASP A 66 -9.81 74.17 0.06
N MET A 67 -10.38 73.68 -1.05
CA MET A 67 -10.34 72.27 -1.43
C MET A 67 -9.02 71.85 -2.08
N MET A 68 -8.35 72.75 -2.81
CA MET A 68 -7.08 72.52 -3.48
C MET A 68 -5.84 72.72 -2.59
N GLY A 69 -6.03 72.86 -1.26
CA GLY A 69 -4.93 72.82 -0.30
C GLY A 69 -4.11 71.54 -0.38
N VAL A 70 -2.95 71.52 0.28
CA VAL A 70 -2.14 70.30 0.43
C VAL A 70 -2.39 69.74 1.83
N PRO A 71 -3.04 68.58 2.00
CA PRO A 71 -3.65 67.69 0.98
C PRO A 71 -5.04 68.16 0.47
N VAL A 72 -5.41 67.73 -0.74
CA VAL A 72 -6.66 68.07 -1.42
C VAL A 72 -7.84 67.48 -0.67
N ASP A 73 -8.77 68.33 -0.21
CA ASP A 73 -9.90 67.90 0.62
C ASP A 73 -11.15 67.65 -0.22
N LEU A 74 -11.29 66.41 -0.70
CA LEU A 74 -12.45 65.96 -1.48
C LEU A 74 -13.67 65.62 -0.61
N SER A 75 -13.54 65.68 0.72
CA SER A 75 -14.66 65.45 1.65
C SER A 75 -15.64 66.62 1.70
N ARG A 76 -15.20 67.80 1.24
CA ARG A 76 -16.01 69.02 1.23
C ARG A 76 -16.84 69.11 -0.04
N SER A 77 -18.04 69.69 0.12
CA SER A 77 -18.92 70.05 -0.99
C SER A 77 -18.96 71.57 -1.14
N LEU A 78 -19.08 72.04 -2.37
CA LEU A 78 -19.23 73.45 -2.67
C LEU A 78 -20.58 73.96 -2.13
N PRO A 79 -20.64 75.19 -1.60
CA PRO A 79 -21.84 75.73 -0.97
C PRO A 79 -23.03 75.74 -1.95
N PRO A 80 -24.21 75.26 -1.54
CA PRO A 80 -25.37 75.18 -2.41
C PRO A 80 -25.87 76.58 -2.78
N LEU A 81 -26.01 76.85 -4.07
CA LEU A 81 -26.64 78.08 -4.57
C LEU A 81 -28.17 77.92 -4.54
N SER A 82 -28.90 79.04 -4.54
CA SER A 82 -30.37 78.99 -4.67
C SER A 82 -30.79 78.33 -6.00
N ALA A 83 -31.89 77.58 -6.00
CA ALA A 83 -32.37 76.83 -7.18
C ALA A 83 -32.65 77.72 -8.41
N GLN A 84 -32.91 79.01 -8.20
CA GLN A 84 -33.15 80.01 -9.25
C GLN A 84 -31.85 80.61 -9.80
N HIS A 85 -30.70 80.28 -9.21
CA HIS A 85 -29.41 80.85 -9.58
C HIS A 85 -28.87 80.22 -10.88
N PRO A 86 -28.39 81.00 -11.86
CA PRO A 86 -27.91 80.48 -13.14
C PRO A 86 -26.79 79.43 -13.04
N LEU A 87 -25.96 79.52 -12.00
CA LEU A 87 -24.84 78.61 -11.73
C LEU A 87 -25.20 77.39 -10.87
N HIS A 88 -26.42 77.33 -10.31
CA HIS A 88 -26.88 76.20 -9.50
C HIS A 88 -26.70 74.82 -10.18
N PRO A 89 -27.11 74.60 -11.46
CA PRO A 89 -26.92 73.31 -12.11
C PRO A 89 -25.43 72.94 -12.32
N THR A 90 -24.55 73.92 -12.44
CA THR A 90 -23.10 73.70 -12.58
C THR A 90 -22.48 73.28 -11.24
N VAL A 91 -22.81 73.98 -10.15
CA VAL A 91 -22.35 73.63 -8.80
C VAL A 91 -22.87 72.25 -8.37
N ALA A 92 -24.13 71.93 -8.69
CA ALA A 92 -24.70 70.61 -8.40
C ALA A 92 -23.97 69.47 -9.14
N LYS A 93 -23.66 69.65 -10.44
CA LYS A 93 -22.86 68.67 -11.21
C LYS A 93 -21.43 68.54 -10.70
N LEU A 94 -20.82 69.64 -10.28
CA LEU A 94 -19.47 69.64 -9.70
C LEU A 94 -19.43 68.91 -8.35
N ASN A 95 -20.42 69.14 -7.48
CA ASN A 95 -20.57 68.37 -6.24
C ASN A 95 -20.80 66.87 -6.50
N GLN A 96 -21.57 66.51 -7.53
CA GLN A 96 -21.73 65.10 -7.92
C GLN A 96 -20.41 64.48 -8.40
N LEU A 97 -19.60 65.23 -9.15
CA LEU A 97 -18.27 64.77 -9.58
C LEU A 97 -17.33 64.60 -8.39
N LEU A 98 -17.31 65.56 -7.46
CA LEU A 98 -16.51 65.50 -6.23
C LEU A 98 -16.91 64.31 -5.35
N ALA A 99 -18.21 64.05 -5.18
CA ALA A 99 -18.69 62.88 -4.45
C ALA A 99 -18.28 61.56 -5.12
N ARG A 100 -18.35 61.47 -6.45
CA ARG A 100 -17.86 60.30 -7.20
C ARG A 100 -16.36 60.11 -7.08
N ALA A 101 -15.59 61.20 -7.16
CA ALA A 101 -14.15 61.18 -6.97
C ALA A 101 -13.79 60.70 -5.56
N ASN A 102 -14.39 61.29 -4.52
CA ASN A 102 -14.19 60.90 -3.12
C ASN A 102 -14.51 59.41 -2.89
N ALA A 103 -15.63 58.91 -3.43
CA ALA A 103 -15.98 57.48 -3.34
C ALA A 103 -14.96 56.58 -4.07
N SER A 104 -14.47 57.01 -5.24
CA SER A 104 -13.44 56.27 -5.98
C SER A 104 -12.12 56.21 -5.21
N PHE A 105 -11.62 57.34 -4.69
CA PHE A 105 -10.41 57.40 -3.88
C PHE A 105 -10.53 56.58 -2.60
N HIS A 106 -11.70 56.59 -1.95
CA HIS A 106 -11.97 55.75 -0.78
C HIS A 106 -11.89 54.25 -1.12
N ASN A 107 -12.48 53.82 -2.25
CA ASN A 107 -12.40 52.43 -2.70
C ASN A 107 -10.95 52.01 -3.03
N VAL A 108 -10.16 52.89 -3.66
CA VAL A 108 -8.74 52.62 -3.95
C VAL A 108 -7.91 52.56 -2.66
N ALA A 109 -8.17 53.44 -1.69
CA ALA A 109 -7.53 53.39 -0.37
C ALA A 109 -7.86 52.10 0.38
N GLY A 110 -9.13 51.70 0.40
CA GLY A 110 -9.56 50.44 1.00
C GLY A 110 -8.94 49.21 0.34
N ALA A 111 -8.81 49.20 -0.99
CA ALA A 111 -8.13 48.14 -1.73
C ALA A 111 -6.61 48.12 -1.44
N SER A 112 -5.96 49.28 -1.39
CA SER A 112 -4.52 49.41 -1.10
C SER A 112 -4.15 48.89 0.28
N VAL A 113 -4.95 49.20 1.31
CA VAL A 113 -4.73 48.71 2.69
C VAL A 113 -4.84 47.18 2.77
N ARG A 114 -5.61 46.53 1.88
CA ARG A 114 -5.70 45.07 1.82
C ARG A 114 -4.50 44.38 1.18
N LEU A 115 -3.70 45.09 0.37
CA LEU A 115 -2.55 44.49 -0.31
C LEU A 115 -1.44 44.10 0.66
N MET A 116 -1.21 44.87 1.73
CA MET A 116 -0.17 44.59 2.72
C MET A 116 -0.40 43.27 3.50
N PRO A 117 -1.57 43.02 4.12
CA PRO A 117 -1.83 41.74 4.78
C PRO A 117 -1.88 40.57 3.80
N MET A 118 -2.34 40.78 2.55
CA MET A 118 -2.28 39.74 1.51
C MET A 118 -0.85 39.37 1.14
N ALA A 119 0.07 40.34 1.08
CA ALA A 119 1.49 40.08 0.83
C ALA A 119 2.14 39.28 1.98
N GLN A 120 1.79 39.59 3.23
CA GLN A 120 2.26 38.86 4.40
C GLN A 120 1.76 37.40 4.37
N GLU A 121 0.46 37.21 4.15
CA GLU A 121 -0.17 35.88 4.06
C GLU A 121 0.39 35.04 2.90
N LEU A 122 0.67 35.67 1.74
CA LEU A 122 1.38 35.02 0.64
C LEU A 122 2.77 34.56 1.07
N THR A 123 3.54 35.41 1.75
CA THR A 123 4.90 35.07 2.22
C THR A 123 4.88 33.86 3.16
N ASP A 124 3.97 33.83 4.12
CA ASP A 124 3.83 32.73 5.07
C ASP A 124 3.41 31.44 4.35
N THR A 125 2.47 31.53 3.42
CA THR A 125 2.01 30.40 2.59
C THR A 125 3.15 29.84 1.72
N TYR A 126 3.98 30.69 1.12
CA TYR A 126 5.12 30.25 0.31
C TYR A 126 6.22 29.60 1.15
N SER A 127 6.52 30.16 2.31
CA SER A 127 7.54 29.59 3.21
C SER A 127 7.14 28.18 3.66
N THR A 128 5.88 27.99 4.03
CA THR A 128 5.33 26.69 4.43
C THR A 128 5.23 25.73 3.24
N MET A 129 4.87 26.19 2.05
CA MET A 129 4.87 25.38 0.83
C MET A 129 6.28 24.85 0.52
N LEU A 130 7.30 25.72 0.51
CA LEU A 130 8.68 25.32 0.22
C LEU A 130 9.20 24.30 1.25
N GLN A 131 8.92 24.54 2.54
CA GLN A 131 9.29 23.60 3.60
C GLN A 131 8.63 22.23 3.41
N LYS A 132 7.32 22.20 3.12
CA LYS A 132 6.59 20.94 2.88
C LYS A 132 7.09 20.22 1.63
N SER A 133 7.36 20.93 0.54
CA SER A 133 7.92 20.34 -0.67
C SER A 133 9.30 19.72 -0.42
N LEU A 134 10.20 20.40 0.31
CA LEU A 134 11.51 19.84 0.66
C LEU A 134 11.40 18.56 1.51
N LEU A 135 10.48 18.54 2.47
CA LEU A 135 10.23 17.38 3.31
C LEU A 135 9.66 16.21 2.50
N GLN A 136 8.73 16.49 1.59
CA GLN A 136 8.17 15.49 0.68
C GLN A 136 9.22 14.97 -0.33
N ALA A 137 10.18 15.78 -0.76
CA ALA A 137 11.31 15.31 -1.59
C ALA A 137 12.18 14.28 -0.85
N ASN A 138 12.44 14.49 0.44
CA ASN A 138 13.15 13.50 1.27
C ASN A 138 12.33 12.22 1.47
N HIS A 139 11.02 12.33 1.73
CA HIS A 139 10.15 11.16 1.82
C HIS A 139 10.06 10.39 0.49
N GLY A 140 10.07 11.07 -0.65
CA GLY A 140 10.11 10.44 -1.97
C GLY A 140 11.36 9.58 -2.17
N LYS A 141 12.52 10.03 -1.70
CA LYS A 141 13.76 9.23 -1.75
C LYS A 141 13.68 7.95 -0.92
N VAL A 142 13.22 8.07 0.33
CA VAL A 142 13.06 6.91 1.24
C VAL A 142 12.04 5.91 0.67
N LEU A 143 10.94 6.42 0.09
CA LEU A 143 9.93 5.58 -0.57
C LEU A 143 10.54 4.79 -1.74
N LEU A 144 11.30 5.43 -2.62
CA LEU A 144 11.93 4.74 -3.76
C LEU A 144 13.00 3.73 -3.31
N GLU A 145 13.74 4.03 -2.25
CA GLU A 145 14.69 3.09 -1.67
C GLU A 145 13.97 1.83 -1.17
N ALA A 146 12.89 1.99 -0.40
CA ALA A 146 12.07 0.87 0.08
C ALA A 146 11.47 0.05 -1.08
N ILE A 147 11.03 0.71 -2.16
CA ILE A 147 10.52 0.04 -3.37
C ILE A 147 11.63 -0.78 -4.05
N ASN A 148 12.84 -0.24 -4.19
CA ASN A 148 13.96 -0.97 -4.77
C ASN A 148 14.35 -2.18 -3.92
N THR A 149 14.34 -2.06 -2.58
CA THR A 149 14.52 -3.20 -1.68
C THR A 149 13.43 -4.25 -1.86
N MET A 150 12.16 -3.83 -1.98
CA MET A 150 11.05 -4.75 -2.27
C MET A 150 11.23 -5.47 -3.61
N MET A 151 11.67 -4.77 -4.67
CA MET A 151 11.96 -5.40 -5.95
C MET A 151 13.03 -6.50 -5.82
N ALA A 152 14.11 -6.23 -5.08
CA ALA A 152 15.16 -7.21 -4.84
C ALA A 152 14.64 -8.42 -4.04
N GLN A 153 13.81 -8.20 -3.02
CA GLN A 153 13.19 -9.28 -2.24
C GLN A 153 12.26 -10.14 -3.10
N THR A 154 11.46 -9.53 -3.96
CA THR A 154 10.59 -10.27 -4.90
C THR A 154 11.42 -11.16 -5.82
N GLN A 155 12.58 -10.71 -6.30
CA GLN A 155 13.47 -11.53 -7.12
C GLN A 155 14.01 -12.73 -6.33
N VAL A 156 14.49 -12.51 -5.11
CA VAL A 156 14.98 -13.59 -4.23
C VAL A 156 13.88 -14.62 -3.96
N LEU A 157 12.63 -14.17 -3.77
CA LEU A 157 11.49 -15.07 -3.60
C LEU A 157 11.22 -15.90 -4.86
N GLN A 158 11.32 -15.31 -6.06
CA GLN A 158 11.16 -16.07 -7.31
C GLN A 158 12.24 -17.15 -7.46
N ASP A 159 13.49 -16.80 -7.19
CA ASP A 159 14.61 -17.75 -7.27
C ASP A 159 14.42 -18.88 -6.25
N GLY A 160 14.06 -18.55 -5.00
CA GLY A 160 13.78 -19.54 -3.95
C GLY A 160 12.62 -20.47 -4.27
N LEU A 161 11.56 -19.98 -4.94
CA LEU A 161 10.47 -20.83 -5.42
C LEU A 161 10.92 -21.78 -6.54
N GLY A 162 11.84 -21.35 -7.39
CA GLY A 162 12.49 -22.20 -8.38
C GLY A 162 13.25 -23.35 -7.72
N GLU A 163 14.04 -23.05 -6.69
CA GLU A 163 14.77 -24.06 -5.90
C GLU A 163 13.82 -25.05 -5.20
N ILE A 164 12.76 -24.55 -4.56
CA ILE A 164 11.74 -25.40 -3.92
C ILE A 164 11.10 -26.34 -4.95
N SER A 165 10.73 -25.82 -6.12
CA SER A 165 10.09 -26.62 -7.18
C SER A 165 11.04 -27.72 -7.69
N ALA A 166 12.31 -27.41 -7.86
CA ALA A 166 13.33 -28.40 -8.23
C ALA A 166 13.54 -29.46 -7.14
N ALA A 167 13.61 -29.05 -5.87
CA ALA A 167 13.76 -29.96 -4.74
C ALA A 167 12.56 -30.93 -4.61
N ILE A 168 11.33 -30.43 -4.83
CA ILE A 168 10.13 -31.27 -4.86
C ILE A 168 10.18 -32.29 -6.00
N ALA A 169 10.60 -31.87 -7.20
CA ALA A 169 10.73 -32.77 -8.35
C ALA A 169 11.74 -33.90 -8.07
N HIS A 170 12.89 -33.56 -7.48
CA HIS A 170 13.89 -34.54 -7.03
C HIS A 170 13.33 -35.48 -5.96
N ALA A 171 12.69 -34.94 -4.92
CA ALA A 171 12.08 -35.77 -3.87
C ALA A 171 11.01 -36.72 -4.42
N HIS A 172 10.22 -36.28 -5.40
CA HIS A 172 9.23 -37.13 -6.06
C HIS A 172 9.88 -38.27 -6.84
N GLN A 173 11.00 -38.02 -7.52
CA GLN A 173 11.78 -39.06 -8.18
C GLN A 173 12.34 -40.07 -7.17
N ASP A 174 12.98 -39.59 -6.10
CA ASP A 174 13.55 -40.44 -5.04
C ASP A 174 12.47 -41.30 -4.36
N MET A 175 11.26 -40.77 -4.18
CA MET A 175 10.12 -41.51 -3.65
C MET A 175 9.62 -42.60 -4.59
N GLN A 176 9.60 -42.32 -5.89
CA GLN A 176 9.24 -43.33 -6.89
C GLN A 176 10.25 -44.48 -6.92
N GLU A 177 11.55 -44.17 -6.91
CA GLU A 177 12.62 -45.17 -6.86
C GLU A 177 12.55 -46.01 -5.58
N ASN A 178 12.33 -45.37 -4.42
CA ASN A 178 12.16 -46.08 -3.14
C ASN A 178 10.91 -46.97 -3.12
N ARG A 179 9.82 -46.54 -3.76
CA ARG A 179 8.60 -47.34 -3.89
C ARG A 179 8.84 -48.60 -4.71
N GLU A 180 9.55 -48.48 -5.82
CA GLU A 180 9.93 -49.62 -6.67
C GLU A 180 10.85 -50.59 -5.92
N ALA A 181 11.87 -50.07 -5.22
CA ALA A 181 12.75 -50.88 -4.39
C ALA A 181 11.99 -51.62 -3.27
N THR A 182 11.05 -50.95 -2.61
CA THR A 182 10.23 -51.54 -1.55
C THR A 182 9.32 -52.65 -2.10
N LEU A 183 8.74 -52.45 -3.29
CA LEU A 183 7.95 -53.49 -3.97
C LEU A 183 8.82 -54.71 -4.33
N ALA A 184 10.05 -54.50 -4.80
CA ALA A 184 10.99 -55.58 -5.06
C ALA A 184 11.32 -56.38 -3.79
N VAL A 185 11.50 -55.70 -2.65
CA VAL A 185 11.71 -56.36 -1.34
C VAL A 185 10.49 -57.19 -0.94
N ILE A 186 9.27 -56.65 -1.05
CA ILE A 186 8.03 -57.39 -0.72
C ILE A 186 7.93 -58.66 -1.56
N ASN A 187 8.17 -58.56 -2.87
CA ASN A 187 8.14 -59.70 -3.78
C ASN A 187 9.22 -60.73 -3.43
N GLY A 188 10.45 -60.29 -3.14
CA GLY A 188 11.55 -61.16 -2.74
C GLY A 188 11.27 -61.92 -1.45
N VAL A 189 10.74 -61.23 -0.43
CA VAL A 189 10.37 -61.84 0.86
C VAL A 189 9.22 -62.85 0.68
N THR A 190 8.23 -62.52 -0.14
CA THR A 190 7.12 -63.44 -0.46
C THR A 190 7.63 -64.73 -1.12
N GLU A 191 8.65 -64.62 -1.98
CA GLU A 191 9.23 -65.79 -2.63
C GLU A 191 10.08 -66.63 -1.66
N VAL A 192 10.83 -65.98 -0.77
CA VAL A 192 11.55 -66.67 0.33
C VAL A 192 10.57 -67.44 1.23
N ALA A 193 9.43 -66.85 1.58
CA ALA A 193 8.42 -67.52 2.39
C ALA A 193 7.88 -68.79 1.72
N LYS A 194 7.63 -68.76 0.39
CA LYS A 194 7.22 -69.95 -0.37
C LYS A 194 8.31 -71.02 -0.44
N LEU A 195 9.57 -70.62 -0.60
CA LEU A 195 10.70 -71.56 -0.60
C LEU A 195 10.85 -72.24 0.76
N LEU A 196 10.70 -71.48 1.85
CA LEU A 196 10.69 -72.03 3.21
C LEU A 196 9.53 -73.00 3.44
N ASP A 197 8.32 -72.68 2.99
CA ASP A 197 7.17 -73.58 3.08
C ASP A 197 7.41 -74.91 2.32
N ARG A 198 7.99 -74.83 1.12
CA ARG A 198 8.37 -76.03 0.36
C ARG A 198 9.41 -76.87 1.10
N SER A 199 10.48 -76.24 1.56
CA SER A 199 11.55 -76.95 2.28
C SER A 199 11.07 -77.52 3.62
N MET A 200 10.10 -76.88 4.29
CA MET A 200 9.47 -77.42 5.50
C MET A 200 8.77 -78.75 5.21
N ARG A 201 8.07 -78.86 4.07
CA ARG A 201 7.44 -80.11 3.63
C ARG A 201 8.46 -81.21 3.36
N GLU A 202 9.59 -80.88 2.73
CA GLU A 202 10.68 -81.82 2.45
C GLU A 202 11.36 -82.31 3.76
N VAL A 203 11.58 -81.40 4.71
CA VAL A 203 12.12 -81.73 6.04
C VAL A 203 11.15 -82.61 6.85
N THR A 204 9.85 -82.35 6.75
CA THR A 204 8.80 -83.16 7.40
C THR A 204 8.78 -84.57 6.82
N ALA A 205 8.84 -84.70 5.50
CA ALA A 205 8.93 -86.00 4.83
C ALA A 205 10.19 -86.79 5.24
N LEU A 206 11.32 -86.10 5.45
CA LEU A 206 12.55 -86.73 5.93
C LEU A 206 12.43 -87.23 7.38
N LEU A 207 11.77 -86.46 8.25
CA LEU A 207 11.45 -86.89 9.63
C LEU A 207 10.61 -88.16 9.63
N ASP A 208 9.54 -88.19 8.81
CA ASP A 208 8.65 -89.35 8.69
C ASP A 208 9.39 -90.59 8.15
N ALA A 209 10.18 -90.43 7.08
CA ALA A 209 10.97 -91.51 6.50
C ALA A 209 12.01 -92.06 7.50
N SER A 210 12.66 -91.18 8.26
CA SER A 210 13.61 -91.59 9.31
C SER A 210 12.92 -92.34 10.45
N GLY A 211 11.67 -91.98 10.79
CA GLY A 211 10.84 -92.72 11.74
C GLY A 211 10.51 -94.13 11.26
N GLN A 212 10.14 -94.28 9.98
CA GLN A 212 9.88 -95.58 9.37
C GLN A 212 11.11 -96.49 9.35
N ILE A 213 12.30 -95.94 9.04
CA ILE A 213 13.56 -96.70 9.12
C ILE A 213 13.83 -97.16 10.55
N GLY A 214 13.57 -96.32 11.55
CA GLY A 214 13.67 -96.70 12.96
C GLY A 214 12.85 -97.95 13.29
N SER A 215 11.58 -98.00 12.86
CA SER A 215 10.71 -99.18 13.05
C SER A 215 11.21 -100.43 12.31
N ILE A 216 11.79 -100.27 11.12
CA ILE A 216 12.40 -101.39 10.38
C ILE A 216 13.62 -101.94 11.13
N LEU A 217 14.45 -101.06 11.70
CA LEU A 217 15.62 -101.47 12.48
C LEU A 217 15.21 -102.22 13.75
N ASP A 218 14.14 -101.80 14.42
CA ASP A 218 13.59 -102.55 15.57
C ASP A 218 13.17 -103.96 15.16
N ASN A 219 12.48 -104.12 14.03
CA ASN A 219 12.12 -105.44 13.50
C ASN A 219 13.37 -106.30 13.17
N ILE A 220 14.41 -105.71 12.56
CA ILE A 220 15.66 -106.43 12.24
C ILE A 220 16.37 -106.88 13.52
N LYS A 221 16.39 -106.03 14.54
CA LYS A 221 16.95 -106.35 15.85
C LYS A 221 16.23 -107.54 16.47
N ASP A 222 14.90 -107.53 16.45
CA ASP A 222 14.07 -108.63 16.95
C ASP A 222 14.35 -109.95 16.19
N ILE A 223 14.49 -109.89 14.86
CA ILE A 223 14.87 -111.05 14.03
C ILE A 223 16.28 -111.56 14.40
N ALA A 224 17.24 -110.65 14.61
CA ALA A 224 18.59 -111.03 15.00
C ALA A 224 18.64 -111.63 16.42
N ASP A 225 17.86 -111.10 17.36
CA ASP A 225 17.66 -111.69 18.71
C ASP A 225 17.07 -113.11 18.63
N GLN A 226 16.03 -113.30 17.80
CA GLN A 226 15.45 -114.63 17.57
C GLN A 226 16.44 -115.58 16.90
N THR A 227 17.21 -115.11 15.92
CA THR A 227 18.22 -115.91 15.21
C THR A 227 19.35 -116.31 16.15
N ASN A 228 19.80 -115.41 17.03
CA ASN A 228 20.80 -115.70 18.05
C ASN A 228 20.31 -116.77 19.05
N LEU A 229 19.03 -116.70 19.46
CA LEU A 229 18.39 -117.72 20.29
C LEU A 229 18.27 -119.08 19.59
N LEU A 230 17.87 -119.09 18.31
CA LEU A 230 17.78 -120.32 17.50
C LEU A 230 19.16 -120.96 17.33
N ALA A 231 20.19 -120.16 17.02
CA ALA A 231 21.57 -120.62 16.89
C ALA A 231 22.12 -121.19 18.20
N LEU A 232 21.80 -120.56 19.34
CA LEU A 232 22.16 -121.07 20.66
C LEU A 232 21.52 -122.44 20.92
N ASN A 233 20.22 -122.59 20.63
CA ASN A 233 19.53 -123.87 20.79
C ASN A 233 20.12 -124.96 19.88
N ALA A 234 20.47 -124.61 18.64
CA ALA A 234 21.13 -125.51 17.70
C ALA A 234 22.53 -125.92 18.17
N ALA A 235 23.32 -125.00 18.74
CA ALA A 235 24.64 -125.29 19.30
C ALA A 235 24.53 -126.24 20.51
N ILE A 236 23.52 -126.06 21.37
CA ILE A 236 23.24 -126.95 22.51
C ILE A 236 22.90 -128.36 22.00
N GLU A 237 22.02 -128.49 21.01
CA GLU A 237 21.62 -129.80 20.50
C GLU A 237 22.74 -130.49 19.70
N ALA A 238 23.56 -129.72 18.99
CA ALA A 238 24.77 -130.22 18.32
C ALA A 238 25.80 -130.76 19.33
N ALA A 239 25.99 -130.07 20.46
CA ALA A 239 26.83 -130.58 21.56
C ALA A 239 26.25 -131.87 22.18
N ARG A 240 24.91 -131.97 22.24
CA ARG A 240 24.20 -133.15 22.76
C ARG A 240 24.34 -134.39 21.87
N ALA A 241 24.47 -134.20 20.56
CA ALA A 241 24.69 -135.27 19.58
C ALA A 241 26.15 -135.81 19.54
N GLY A 242 27.08 -135.23 20.32
CA GLY A 242 28.48 -135.69 20.42
C GLY A 242 29.25 -135.54 19.11
N GLU A 243 30.08 -136.53 18.74
CA GLU A 243 30.91 -136.48 17.52
C GLU A 243 30.08 -136.35 16.22
N MET A 244 28.85 -136.87 16.19
CA MET A 244 27.96 -136.74 15.01
C MET A 244 27.45 -135.30 14.79
N GLY A 245 27.40 -134.47 15.84
CA GLY A 245 26.91 -133.09 15.79
C GLY A 245 27.99 -132.04 15.52
N ARG A 246 29.25 -132.45 15.39
CA ARG A 246 30.40 -131.54 15.38
C ARG A 246 30.39 -130.54 14.21
N GLY A 247 29.95 -130.98 13.02
CA GLY A 247 29.75 -130.08 11.86
C GLY A 247 28.59 -129.09 12.06
N PHE A 248 27.50 -129.52 12.71
CA PHE A 248 26.37 -128.66 13.05
C PHE A 248 26.72 -127.62 14.11
N ALA A 249 27.58 -127.98 15.09
CA ALA A 249 28.04 -127.05 16.12
C ALA A 249 28.80 -125.85 15.52
N VAL A 250 29.68 -126.11 14.54
CA VAL A 250 30.43 -125.04 13.85
C VAL A 250 29.48 -124.11 13.09
N VAL A 251 28.48 -124.66 12.40
CA VAL A 251 27.47 -123.85 11.70
C VAL A 251 26.65 -123.03 12.69
N ALA A 252 26.23 -123.62 13.81
CA ALA A 252 25.46 -122.93 14.84
C ALA A 252 26.24 -121.76 15.48
N ASP A 253 27.53 -121.94 15.77
CA ASP A 253 28.39 -120.85 16.28
C ASP A 253 28.59 -119.73 15.25
N GLU A 254 28.74 -120.07 13.96
CA GLU A 254 28.88 -119.07 12.90
C GLU A 254 27.58 -118.28 12.71
N VAL A 255 26.41 -118.94 12.74
CA VAL A 255 25.09 -118.28 12.71
C VAL A 255 24.91 -117.38 13.94
N ARG A 256 25.34 -117.84 15.13
CA ARG A 256 25.28 -117.03 16.36
C ARG A 256 26.12 -115.76 16.24
N LYS A 257 27.33 -115.88 15.72
CA LYS A 257 28.24 -114.75 15.49
C LYS A 257 27.67 -113.78 14.45
N LEU A 258 27.05 -114.30 13.38
CA LEU A 258 26.36 -113.48 12.39
C LEU A 258 25.21 -112.68 13.03
N ALA A 259 24.38 -113.33 13.85
CA ALA A 259 23.27 -112.68 14.54
C ALA A 259 23.75 -111.57 15.50
N GLN A 260 24.81 -111.81 16.26
CA GLN A 260 25.43 -110.80 17.13
C GLN A 260 25.99 -109.61 16.33
N ASN A 261 26.66 -109.88 15.20
CA ASN A 261 27.15 -108.83 14.31
C ASN A 261 25.99 -108.02 13.71
N THR A 262 24.90 -108.66 13.31
CA THR A 262 23.68 -108.00 12.84
C THR A 262 23.11 -107.08 13.93
N GLN A 263 22.96 -107.55 15.17
CA GLN A 263 22.48 -106.71 16.28
C GLN A 263 23.37 -105.49 16.55
N GLN A 264 24.69 -105.64 16.45
CA GLN A 264 25.61 -104.53 16.63
C GLN A 264 25.45 -103.52 15.50
N ALA A 265 25.42 -103.97 14.25
CA ALA A 265 25.20 -103.10 13.10
C ALA A 265 23.84 -102.37 13.17
N THR A 266 22.77 -103.07 13.59
CA THR A 266 21.45 -102.46 13.77
C THR A 266 21.48 -101.37 14.84
N ARG A 267 22.17 -101.59 15.98
CA ARG A 267 22.35 -100.58 17.03
C ARG A 267 23.11 -99.35 16.53
N ASP A 268 24.19 -99.56 15.78
CA ASP A 268 24.99 -98.48 15.22
C ASP A 268 24.16 -97.63 14.22
N ILE A 269 23.39 -98.28 13.34
CA ILE A 269 22.47 -97.58 12.41
C ILE A 269 21.38 -96.84 13.19
N GLN A 270 20.83 -97.43 14.25
CA GLN A 270 19.80 -96.81 15.08
C GLN A 270 20.30 -95.52 15.75
N ALA A 271 21.56 -95.50 16.22
CA ALA A 271 22.20 -94.30 16.74
C ALA A 271 22.35 -93.21 15.66
N ILE A 272 22.74 -93.58 14.43
CA ILE A 272 22.80 -92.66 13.29
C ILE A 272 21.42 -92.11 12.96
N MET A 273 20.37 -92.94 12.96
CA MET A 273 18.99 -92.50 12.70
C MET A 273 18.46 -91.55 13.77
N GLN A 274 18.77 -91.78 15.05
CA GLN A 274 18.44 -90.83 16.12
C GLN A 274 19.13 -89.47 15.91
N GLN A 275 20.40 -89.49 15.48
CA GLN A 275 21.12 -88.26 15.17
C GLN A 275 20.51 -87.52 13.96
N VAL A 276 20.11 -88.24 12.92
CA VAL A 276 19.40 -87.67 11.76
C VAL A 276 18.08 -87.04 12.21
N GLN A 277 17.25 -87.74 12.97
CA GLN A 277 15.98 -87.20 13.48
C GLN A 277 16.18 -85.92 14.31
N GLN A 278 17.15 -85.91 15.24
CA GLN A 278 17.44 -84.72 16.04
C GLN A 278 17.92 -83.54 15.17
N ASN A 279 18.78 -83.79 14.19
CA ASN A 279 19.27 -82.74 13.30
C ASN A 279 18.15 -82.21 12.41
N THR A 280 17.30 -83.08 11.88
CA THR A 280 16.15 -82.68 11.05
C THR A 280 15.12 -81.88 11.85
N ALA A 281 14.88 -82.25 13.12
CA ALA A 281 14.03 -81.45 14.03
C ALA A 281 14.59 -80.03 14.26
N LYS A 282 15.90 -79.91 14.50
CA LYS A 282 16.56 -78.58 14.63
C LYS A 282 16.45 -77.75 13.35
N VAL A 283 16.58 -78.38 12.19
CA VAL A 283 16.38 -77.70 10.89
C VAL A 283 14.93 -77.21 10.77
N SER A 284 13.95 -78.04 11.12
CA SER A 284 12.52 -77.68 11.13
C SER A 284 12.25 -76.44 12.00
N ASP A 285 12.75 -76.43 13.24
CA ASP A 285 12.60 -75.29 14.15
C ASP A 285 13.22 -74.00 13.57
N SER A 286 14.42 -74.09 12.99
CA SER A 286 15.11 -72.96 12.35
C SER A 286 14.35 -72.45 11.13
N MET A 287 13.72 -73.33 10.37
CA MET A 287 12.91 -72.98 9.21
C MET A 287 11.61 -72.28 9.62
N GLN A 288 10.93 -72.77 10.67
CA GLN A 288 9.73 -72.12 11.20
C GLN A 288 10.04 -70.71 11.73
N ALA A 289 11.17 -70.55 12.44
CA ALA A 289 11.64 -69.24 12.87
C ALA A 289 11.98 -68.31 11.68
N SER A 290 12.56 -68.86 10.62
CA SER A 290 12.86 -68.10 9.39
C SER A 290 11.59 -67.64 8.68
N ASN A 291 10.55 -68.48 8.65
CA ASN A 291 9.28 -68.12 8.03
C ASN A 291 8.58 -66.98 8.79
N ALA A 292 8.55 -67.06 10.13
CA ALA A 292 8.02 -65.99 10.97
C ALA A 292 8.76 -64.65 10.77
N ARG A 293 10.09 -64.71 10.55
CA ARG A 293 10.90 -63.50 10.23
C ARG A 293 10.59 -62.96 8.84
N ALA A 294 10.35 -63.82 7.84
CA ALA A 294 9.94 -63.40 6.51
C ALA A 294 8.59 -62.67 6.55
N ASP A 295 7.60 -63.22 7.26
CA ASP A 295 6.29 -62.56 7.44
C ASP A 295 6.41 -61.19 8.11
N ALA A 296 7.24 -61.09 9.17
CA ALA A 296 7.50 -59.82 9.84
C ALA A 296 8.17 -58.79 8.91
N ALA A 297 9.14 -59.24 8.09
CA ALA A 297 9.81 -58.38 7.11
C ALA A 297 8.85 -57.89 6.02
N ALA A 298 7.93 -58.74 5.54
CA ALA A 298 6.90 -58.35 4.59
C ALA A 298 5.94 -57.30 5.20
N ALA A 299 5.53 -57.48 6.46
CA ALA A 299 4.68 -56.53 7.16
C ALA A 299 5.37 -55.17 7.39
N GLU A 300 6.67 -55.15 7.69
CA GLU A 300 7.46 -53.93 7.82
C GLU A 300 7.61 -53.22 6.46
N ALA A 301 7.95 -53.96 5.39
CA ALA A 301 8.05 -53.38 4.06
C ALA A 301 6.72 -52.78 3.56
N SER A 302 5.58 -53.42 3.89
CA SER A 302 4.25 -52.89 3.60
C SER A 302 3.97 -51.58 4.36
N ARG A 303 4.37 -51.48 5.63
CA ARG A 303 4.28 -50.23 6.41
C ARG A 303 5.17 -49.14 5.85
N SER A 304 6.40 -49.45 5.45
CA SER A 304 7.29 -48.48 4.77
C SER A 304 6.64 -47.94 3.50
N ARG A 305 6.00 -48.78 2.69
CA ARG A 305 5.25 -48.34 1.51
C ARG A 305 4.15 -47.34 1.85
N GLU A 306 3.37 -47.58 2.89
CA GLU A 306 2.33 -46.63 3.33
C GLU A 306 2.91 -45.28 3.78
N GLN A 307 4.08 -45.28 4.42
CA GLN A 307 4.77 -44.04 4.78
C GLN A 307 5.29 -43.28 3.54
N LEU A 308 5.80 -44.00 2.54
CA LEU A 308 6.21 -43.40 1.26
C LEU A 308 5.01 -42.77 0.52
N ASP A 309 3.84 -43.40 0.56
CA ASP A 309 2.62 -42.83 -0.02
C ASP A 309 2.22 -41.52 0.69
N LYS A 310 2.32 -41.46 2.03
CA LYS A 310 2.08 -40.23 2.81
C LYS A 310 3.06 -39.12 2.47
N ILE A 311 4.35 -39.44 2.31
CA ILE A 311 5.37 -38.47 1.90
C ILE A 311 5.06 -37.93 0.50
N THR A 312 4.66 -38.81 -0.43
CA THR A 312 4.29 -38.40 -1.79
C THR A 312 3.10 -37.43 -1.78
N SER A 313 2.07 -37.69 -0.97
CA SER A 313 0.95 -36.76 -0.78
C SER A 313 1.41 -35.42 -0.22
N ALA A 314 2.23 -35.42 0.83
CA ALA A 314 2.77 -34.19 1.41
C ALA A 314 3.59 -33.37 0.40
N MET A 315 4.40 -34.02 -0.44
CA MET A 315 5.15 -33.33 -1.50
C MET A 315 4.23 -32.69 -2.55
N SER A 316 3.12 -33.34 -2.89
CA SER A 316 2.09 -32.77 -3.77
C SER A 316 1.45 -31.52 -3.16
N GLU A 317 1.15 -31.53 -1.87
CA GLU A 317 0.61 -30.36 -1.15
C GLU A 317 1.61 -29.20 -1.13
N ILE A 318 2.90 -29.48 -0.87
CA ILE A 318 3.96 -28.47 -0.91
C ILE A 318 4.09 -27.88 -2.32
N ASN A 319 4.00 -28.71 -3.37
CA ASN A 319 4.05 -28.23 -4.76
C ASN A 319 2.90 -27.26 -5.05
N HIS A 320 1.69 -27.62 -4.63
CA HIS A 320 0.53 -26.76 -4.80
C HIS A 320 0.66 -25.44 -4.03
N ALA A 321 1.15 -25.48 -2.79
CA ALA A 321 1.42 -24.28 -2.01
C ALA A 321 2.49 -23.39 -2.68
N SER A 322 3.56 -23.99 -3.19
CA SER A 322 4.63 -23.29 -3.93
C SER A 322 4.08 -22.56 -5.17
N GLN A 323 3.20 -23.21 -5.94
CA GLN A 323 2.53 -22.57 -7.08
C GLN A 323 1.64 -21.40 -6.67
N GLY A 324 0.94 -21.51 -5.55
CA GLY A 324 0.17 -20.41 -4.96
C GLY A 324 1.07 -19.21 -4.59
N ILE A 325 2.21 -19.47 -3.95
CA ILE A 325 3.18 -18.42 -3.61
C ILE A 325 3.78 -17.80 -4.88
N ALA A 326 4.10 -18.60 -5.91
CA ALA A 326 4.59 -18.08 -7.19
C ALA A 326 3.62 -17.10 -7.86
N THR A 327 2.32 -17.39 -7.77
CA THR A 327 1.27 -16.51 -8.28
C THR A 327 1.25 -15.20 -7.47
N ALA A 328 1.24 -15.28 -6.13
CA ALA A 328 1.27 -14.11 -5.26
C ALA A 328 2.53 -13.24 -5.47
N VAL A 329 3.70 -13.86 -5.66
CA VAL A 329 4.96 -13.16 -5.95
C VAL A 329 4.91 -12.45 -7.31
N THR A 330 4.25 -13.02 -8.31
CA THR A 330 4.04 -12.38 -9.61
C THR A 330 3.13 -11.15 -9.50
N GLU A 331 2.03 -11.24 -8.74
CA GLU A 331 1.15 -10.11 -8.46
C GLU A 331 1.85 -9.01 -7.63
N GLN A 332 2.64 -9.42 -6.64
CA GLN A 332 3.47 -8.52 -5.85
C GLN A 332 4.48 -7.79 -6.73
N HIS A 333 5.14 -8.49 -7.67
CA HIS A 333 6.05 -7.88 -8.63
C HIS A 333 5.37 -6.77 -9.43
N ALA A 334 4.19 -7.03 -10.00
CA ALA A 334 3.42 -6.04 -10.74
C ALA A 334 3.05 -4.82 -9.88
N THR A 335 2.64 -5.05 -8.63
CA THR A 335 2.28 -3.99 -7.68
C THR A 335 3.48 -3.12 -7.30
N VAL A 336 4.65 -3.73 -7.09
CA VAL A 336 5.89 -3.01 -6.79
C VAL A 336 6.34 -2.16 -7.99
N GLN A 337 6.21 -2.66 -9.22
CA GLN A 337 6.50 -1.87 -10.43
C GLN A 337 5.57 -0.66 -10.59
N ALA A 338 4.28 -0.86 -10.33
CA ALA A 338 3.30 0.24 -10.34
C ALA A 338 3.64 1.29 -9.27
N SER A 339 4.01 0.84 -8.07
CA SER A 339 4.43 1.72 -6.97
C SER A 339 5.70 2.49 -7.31
N LYS A 340 6.66 1.86 -8.00
CA LYS A 340 7.88 2.53 -8.50
C LYS A 340 7.54 3.67 -9.44
N THR A 341 6.69 3.39 -10.43
CA THR A 341 6.24 4.39 -11.41
C THR A 341 5.53 5.55 -10.72
N SER A 342 4.67 5.26 -9.74
CA SER A 342 3.98 6.28 -8.95
C SER A 342 4.96 7.11 -8.10
N GLY A 343 5.97 6.48 -7.50
CA GLY A 343 7.03 7.16 -6.76
C GLY A 343 7.85 8.11 -7.62
N ASP A 344 8.22 7.70 -8.84
CA ASP A 344 8.93 8.55 -9.80
C ASP A 344 8.09 9.79 -10.18
N ILE A 345 6.79 9.60 -10.45
CA ILE A 345 5.85 10.70 -10.72
C ILE A 345 5.75 11.65 -9.52
N LEU A 346 5.70 11.13 -8.29
CA LEU A 346 5.62 11.95 -7.08
C LEU A 346 6.85 12.84 -6.94
N ILE A 347 8.06 12.31 -7.18
CA ILE A 347 9.29 13.10 -7.15
C ILE A 347 9.24 14.18 -8.22
N GLN A 348 8.81 13.86 -9.44
CA GLN A 348 8.67 14.84 -10.52
C GLN A 348 7.70 15.96 -10.15
N LEU A 349 6.50 15.63 -9.66
CA LEU A 349 5.50 16.62 -9.24
C LEU A 349 6.01 17.50 -8.09
N ASN A 350 6.77 16.92 -7.15
CA ASN A 350 7.36 17.68 -6.07
C ASN A 350 8.44 18.65 -6.59
N GLN A 351 9.23 18.22 -7.57
CA GLN A 351 10.22 19.06 -8.22
C GLN A 351 9.57 20.22 -8.98
N ASP A 352 8.49 19.96 -9.71
CA ASP A 352 7.68 21.00 -10.36
C ASP A 352 7.10 22.00 -9.34
N ALA A 353 6.68 21.51 -8.16
CA ALA A 353 6.20 22.37 -7.07
C ALA A 353 7.33 23.23 -6.46
N LEU A 354 8.54 22.68 -6.31
CA LEU A 354 9.72 23.43 -5.87
C LEU A 354 10.10 24.53 -6.87
N ASP A 355 10.07 24.22 -8.17
CA ASP A 355 10.39 25.18 -9.23
C ASP A 355 9.30 26.27 -9.35
N SER A 356 8.03 25.88 -9.29
CA SER A 356 6.89 26.83 -9.25
C SER A 356 6.93 27.72 -8.00
N GLY A 357 7.38 27.19 -6.85
CA GLY A 357 7.57 27.97 -5.64
C GLY A 357 8.71 29.00 -5.73
N ARG A 358 9.68 28.79 -6.62
CA ARG A 358 10.76 29.75 -6.89
C ARG A 358 10.35 30.84 -7.88
N ILE A 359 9.45 30.54 -8.82
CA ILE A 359 8.98 31.46 -9.86
C ILE A 359 7.62 32.04 -9.44
N LEU A 360 7.65 33.11 -8.64
CA LEU A 360 6.46 33.83 -8.21
C LEU A 360 5.95 34.74 -9.34
N SER A 361 4.73 34.53 -9.84
CA SER A 361 4.10 35.46 -10.82
C SER A 361 3.81 36.84 -10.22
N VAL A 362 3.70 36.93 -8.89
CA VAL A 362 3.54 38.17 -8.13
C VAL A 362 4.37 38.05 -6.86
N SER A 363 5.44 38.83 -6.75
CA SER A 363 6.24 38.85 -5.52
C SER A 363 5.48 39.53 -4.39
N PRO A 364 5.48 38.98 -3.16
CA PRO A 364 5.01 39.71 -1.97
C PRO A 364 5.63 41.11 -1.86
N GLU A 365 6.88 41.26 -2.29
CA GLU A 365 7.57 42.56 -2.30
C GLU A 365 6.99 43.52 -3.34
N ASP A 366 6.52 43.03 -4.49
CA ASP A 366 5.88 43.87 -5.50
C ASP A 366 4.50 44.35 -5.03
N LEU A 367 3.74 43.50 -4.34
CA LEU A 367 2.50 43.90 -3.69
C LEU A 367 2.75 44.93 -2.58
N ARG A 368 3.82 44.75 -1.80
CA ARG A 368 4.21 45.69 -0.75
C ARG A 368 4.61 47.05 -1.34
N LYS A 369 5.40 47.06 -2.40
CA LYS A 369 5.78 48.28 -3.15
C LYS A 369 4.56 48.96 -3.77
N LEU A 370 3.66 48.21 -4.38
CA LEU A 370 2.43 48.74 -4.97
C LEU A 370 1.52 49.33 -3.90
N ALA A 371 1.34 48.64 -2.77
CA ALA A 371 0.58 49.13 -1.63
C ALA A 371 1.17 50.44 -1.09
N ALA A 372 2.50 50.49 -0.91
CA ALA A 372 3.20 51.70 -0.47
C ALA A 372 3.04 52.86 -1.46
N LYS A 373 3.17 52.59 -2.76
CA LYS A 373 3.01 53.59 -3.83
C LYS A 373 1.58 54.15 -3.91
N LEU A 374 0.58 53.28 -3.78
CA LEU A 374 -0.82 53.68 -3.71
C LEU A 374 -1.09 54.51 -2.45
N LYS A 375 -0.56 54.10 -1.30
CA LYS A 375 -0.69 54.85 -0.05
C LYS A 375 -0.05 56.24 -0.14
N GLU A 376 1.12 56.34 -0.75
CA GLU A 376 1.83 57.60 -1.02
C GLU A 376 0.97 58.52 -1.90
N ASN A 377 0.52 58.05 -3.07
CA ASN A 377 -0.29 58.84 -4.00
C ASN A 377 -1.66 59.24 -3.42
N LEU A 378 -2.20 58.47 -2.48
CA LEU A 378 -3.46 58.77 -1.80
C LEU A 378 -3.28 59.72 -0.61
N ALA A 379 -2.07 59.88 -0.07
CA ALA A 379 -1.81 60.80 1.03
C ALA A 379 -2.03 62.27 0.63
N ASP A 380 -1.90 62.57 -0.67
CA ASP A 380 -2.20 63.88 -1.25
C ASP A 380 -3.69 64.23 -1.23
N PHE A 381 -4.58 63.29 -0.90
CA PHE A 381 -6.03 63.46 -0.86
C PHE A 381 -6.62 63.14 0.52
N ARG A 382 -7.31 64.10 1.13
CA ARG A 382 -8.14 63.85 2.32
C ARG A 382 -9.50 63.32 1.87
N THR A 383 -9.75 62.06 2.20
CA THR A 383 -11.07 61.45 2.13
C THR A 383 -11.70 61.52 3.52
N GLY A 384 -13.00 61.85 3.60
CA GLY A 384 -13.67 62.27 4.84
C GLY A 384 -13.79 61.23 5.95
N ASP A 385 -13.29 60.01 5.73
CA ASP A 385 -13.37 58.90 6.67
C ASP A 385 -11.96 58.34 6.91
N ALA A 386 -11.12 59.18 7.51
CA ALA A 386 -9.82 58.75 7.98
C ALA A 386 -10.01 57.74 9.12
N MET A 387 -9.54 56.50 8.89
CA MET A 387 -9.06 55.60 9.95
C MET A 387 -10.09 54.92 10.87
N ASP A 388 -11.41 55.02 10.66
CA ASP A 388 -12.37 54.36 11.57
C ASP A 388 -12.62 52.86 11.23
N ASN A 389 -12.15 52.41 10.05
CA ASN A 389 -12.24 51.01 9.63
C ASN A 389 -11.16 50.12 10.29
N ASP A 390 -9.99 50.65 10.68
CA ASP A 390 -8.93 49.86 11.31
C ASP A 390 -9.37 49.29 12.68
N ARG A 391 -10.20 50.04 13.43
CA ARG A 391 -10.66 49.64 14.76
C ARG A 391 -11.71 48.52 14.72
N ARG A 392 -12.68 48.60 13.80
CA ARG A 392 -13.69 47.53 13.63
C ARG A 392 -13.08 46.25 13.05
N ARG A 393 -12.05 46.38 12.20
CA ARG A 393 -11.45 45.27 11.47
C ARG A 393 -10.48 44.45 12.32
N ASN A 394 -9.72 45.09 13.21
CA ASN A 394 -8.93 44.34 14.20
C ASN A 394 -9.83 43.52 15.13
N ILE A 395 -10.96 44.07 15.59
CA ILE A 395 -11.91 43.34 16.45
C ILE A 395 -12.47 42.10 15.75
N ALA A 396 -12.87 42.20 14.48
CA ALA A 396 -13.41 41.06 13.73
C ALA A 396 -12.36 39.96 13.47
N ARG A 397 -11.11 40.34 13.15
CA ARG A 397 -10.02 39.39 12.90
C ARG A 397 -9.53 38.70 14.18
N THR A 398 -9.52 39.40 15.33
CA THR A 398 -9.22 38.77 16.63
C THR A 398 -10.30 37.75 17.00
N GLN A 399 -11.58 38.06 16.76
CA GLN A 399 -12.69 37.13 17.01
C GLN A 399 -12.65 35.90 16.10
N GLU A 400 -12.28 36.02 14.82
CA GLU A 400 -12.10 34.86 13.93
C GLU A 400 -10.93 33.97 14.34
N LEU A 401 -9.80 34.57 14.75
CA LEU A 401 -8.63 33.83 15.24
C LEU A 401 -8.92 33.11 16.56
N GLU A 402 -9.68 33.73 17.48
CA GLU A 402 -10.16 33.07 18.70
C GLU A 402 -11.12 31.92 18.39
N LEU A 403 -12.06 32.08 17.45
CA LEU A 403 -12.95 31.00 17.02
C LEU A 403 -12.20 29.83 16.35
N ALA A 404 -11.16 30.13 15.56
CA ALA A 404 -10.32 29.12 14.91
C ALA A 404 -9.45 28.36 15.91
N ALA A 405 -8.93 29.04 16.94
CA ALA A 405 -8.18 28.41 18.02
C ALA A 405 -9.07 27.49 18.88
N ILE A 406 -10.32 27.88 19.13
CA ILE A 406 -11.31 27.04 19.84
C ILE A 406 -11.67 25.80 19.00
N LYS A 407 -11.84 25.93 17.68
CA LYS A 407 -12.08 24.77 16.79
C LYS A 407 -10.87 23.86 16.61
N GLY A 408 -9.65 24.39 16.70
CA GLY A 408 -8.41 23.60 16.68
C GLY A 408 -8.19 22.79 17.95
N SER A 409 -8.72 23.26 19.09
CA SER A 409 -8.64 22.56 20.38
C SER A 409 -9.52 21.30 20.44
N ASP A 410 -10.67 21.29 19.77
CA ASP A 410 -11.58 20.11 19.74
C ASP A 410 -11.13 19.02 18.74
N ALA A 411 -10.17 19.31 17.86
CA ALA A 411 -9.63 18.35 16.90
C ALA A 411 -8.35 17.64 17.38
N SER A 412 -7.89 17.93 18.61
CA SER A 412 -6.77 17.24 19.26
C SER A 412 -7.22 16.01 20.06
N GLY A 413 -8.27 15.31 19.59
CA GLY A 413 -8.57 13.96 20.02
C GLY A 413 -7.72 12.98 19.22
N ASP A 414 -6.67 12.47 19.87
CA ASP A 414 -5.96 11.21 19.58
C ASP A 414 -6.06 10.67 18.15
N ILE A 415 -5.05 10.96 17.34
CA ILE A 415 -4.63 10.04 16.27
C ILE A 415 -3.16 9.73 16.54
N GLU A 416 -2.91 8.80 17.45
CA GLU A 416 -1.68 8.01 17.45
C GLU A 416 -1.67 7.17 16.16
N LEU A 417 -0.73 7.46 15.26
CA LEU A 417 -0.43 6.62 14.10
C LEU A 417 0.87 5.87 14.40
N PHE A 418 0.69 4.61 14.84
CA PHE A 418 1.62 3.52 14.59
C PHE A 418 1.42 2.98 13.17
#